data_AF-A0A2G9ZTH9-F1
#
_entry.id   AF-A0A2G9ZTH9-F1
#
_cell.length_a   1.000
_cell.length_b   1.000
_cell.length_c   1.000
_cell.angle_alpha   90.00
_cell.angle_beta   90.00
_cell.angle_gamma   90.00
#
_symmetry.space_group_name_H-M   'P 1'
#
loop_
_entity.id
_entity.type
_entity.pdbx_description
1 polymer ?
#
loop_
_entity_poly.entity_id
_entity_poly.type
_entity_poly.pdbx_seq_one_letter_code
_entity_poly.pdbx_strand_id
1 'polypeptide(L)' 'MSQETYVDLACDFLERIPADVVIQRLTGDPHPEELVAPDWCRDKAGTLARIRKTLEERNSWQGKYCRYP' A
#
# COMPACT_ATOMS: atom_id res chain seq x y z
N MET A 1 12.14 -6.02 -5.96
CA MET A 1 11.22 -4.87 -6.10
C MET A 1 11.60 -3.81 -5.07
N SER A 2 11.61 -2.53 -5.44
CA SER A 2 11.87 -1.43 -4.50
C SER A 2 10.61 -1.12 -3.66
N GLN A 3 10.79 -0.45 -2.52
CA GLN A 3 9.68 0.00 -1.67
C GLN A 3 8.77 0.98 -2.43
N GLU A 4 9.36 1.87 -3.24
CA GLU A 4 8.66 2.87 -4.03
C GLU A 4 7.73 2.22 -5.07
N THR A 5 8.23 1.26 -5.86
CA THR A 5 7.40 0.54 -6.83
C THR A 5 6.24 -0.19 -6.15
N TYR A 6 6.48 -0.75 -4.96
CA TYR A 6 5.40 -1.38 -4.19
C TYR A 6 4.36 -0.36 -3.71
N VAL A 7 4.79 0.79 -3.20
CA VAL A 7 3.90 1.88 -2.77
C VAL A 7 3.04 2.34 -3.95
N ASP A 8 3.64 2.56 -5.12
CA ASP A 8 2.90 2.97 -6.31
C ASP A 8 1.84 1.95 -6.72
N LEU A 9 2.19 0.66 -6.73
CA LEU A 9 1.26 -0.42 -7.05
C LEU A 9 0.14 -0.53 -6.01
N ALA A 10 0.46 -0.35 -4.72
CA ALA A 10 -0.54 -0.35 -3.65
C ALA A 10 -1.52 0.83 -3.80
N CYS A 11 -1.03 2.02 -4.14
CA CYS A 11 -1.88 3.17 -4.44
C CYS A 11 -2.78 2.89 -5.65
N ASP A 12 -2.23 2.39 -6.76
CA ASP A 12 -3.01 2.06 -7.95
C ASP A 12 -4.12 1.04 -7.67
N PHE A 13 -3.80 0.04 -6.85
CA PHE A 13 -4.76 -0.96 -6.39
C PHE A 13 -5.87 -0.35 -5.54
N LEU A 14 -5.52 0.45 -4.52
CA LEU A 14 -6.48 1.11 -3.63
C LEU A 14 -7.46 1.97 -4.40
N GLU A 15 -6.98 2.76 -5.35
CA GLU A 15 -7.81 3.66 -6.16
C GLU A 15 -8.90 2.94 -6.97
N ARG A 16 -8.74 1.64 -7.23
CA ARG A 16 -9.63 0.84 -8.09
C ARG A 16 -10.52 -0.13 -7.33
N ILE A 17 -10.28 -0.33 -6.04
CA ILE A 17 -11.15 -1.13 -5.17
C ILE A 17 -12.31 -0.29 -4.64
N PRO A 18 -13.55 -0.83 -4.55
CA PRO A 18 -14.68 -0.11 -3.96
C PRO A 18 -14.39 0.43 -2.57
N ALA A 19 -14.93 1.61 -2.24
CA ALA A 19 -14.64 2.30 -0.99
C ALA A 19 -15.19 1.59 0.26
N ASP A 20 -16.16 0.69 0.09
CA ASP A 20 -16.80 -0.11 1.13
C ASP A 20 -16.10 -1.46 1.39
N VAL A 21 -15.15 -1.86 0.54
CA VAL A 21 -14.32 -3.04 0.77
C VAL A 21 -13.25 -2.75 1.82
N VAL A 22 -13.27 -3.52 2.91
CA VAL A 22 -12.25 -3.43 3.95
C VAL A 22 -11.01 -4.25 3.58
N ILE A 23 -9.88 -3.57 3.40
CA ILE A 23 -8.57 -4.22 3.22
C ILE A 23 -7.97 -4.54 4.59
N GLN A 24 -7.91 -5.82 4.93
CA GLN A 24 -7.40 -6.27 6.24
C GLN A 24 -5.91 -6.03 6.41
N ARG A 25 -5.13 -6.18 5.33
CA ARG A 25 -3.67 -6.04 5.37
C ARG A 25 -3.15 -5.46 4.06
N LEU A 26 -2.59 -4.27 4.16
CA LEU A 26 -1.90 -3.64 3.04
C LEU A 26 -0.45 -4.10 2.98
N THR A 27 0.26 -4.14 4.13
CA THR A 27 1.68 -4.51 4.24
C THR A 27 1.93 -5.64 5.26
N GLY A 28 3.05 -6.35 5.14
CA GLY A 28 3.47 -7.40 6.07
C GLY A 28 4.14 -6.87 7.34
N ASP A 29 4.28 -7.75 8.34
CA ASP A 29 5.11 -7.53 9.53
C ASP A 29 5.93 -8.80 9.78
N PRO A 30 6.90 -9.09 8.90
CA PRO A 30 7.62 -10.36 8.92
C PRO A 30 8.54 -10.42 10.14
N HIS A 31 8.63 -11.59 10.79
CA HIS A 31 9.60 -11.77 11.86
C HIS A 31 11.02 -11.56 11.30
N PRO A 32 11.90 -10.84 11.99
CA PRO A 32 13.25 -10.55 11.51
C PRO A 32 14.06 -11.73 10.98
N GLU A 33 13.83 -12.93 11.50
CA GLU A 33 14.52 -14.16 11.14
C GLU A 33 13.90 -14.88 9.94
N GLU A 34 12.64 -14.58 9.63
CA GLU A 34 11.89 -15.18 8.52
C GLU A 34 11.97 -14.33 7.25
N LEU A 35 12.33 -13.05 7.38
CA LEU A 35 12.45 -12.16 6.23
C LEU A 35 13.72 -12.46 5.42
N VAL A 36 13.53 -13.10 4.27
CA VAL A 36 14.60 -13.36 3.29
C VAL A 36 14.94 -12.09 2.49
N ALA A 37 13.92 -11.40 1.98
CA ALA A 37 14.02 -10.16 1.21
C ALA A 37 12.59 -9.63 0.91
N PRO A 38 12.44 -8.37 0.46
CA PRO A 38 13.40 -7.27 0.52
C PRO A 38 13.44 -6.63 1.92
N ASP A 39 14.56 -6.01 2.30
CA ASP A 39 14.78 -5.49 3.66
C ASP A 39 13.76 -4.43 4.11
N TRP A 40 13.25 -3.64 3.17
CA TRP A 40 12.26 -2.60 3.46
C TRP A 40 10.93 -3.18 3.98
N CYS A 41 10.66 -4.48 3.82
CA CYS A 41 9.51 -5.15 4.42
C CYS A 41 9.50 -5.09 5.96
N ARG A 42 10.65 -4.83 6.60
CA ARG A 42 10.72 -4.59 8.06
C ARG A 42 10.14 -3.22 8.43
N ASP A 43 10.16 -2.26 7.52
CA ASP A 43 9.66 -0.90 7.73
C ASP A 43 8.16 -0.81 7.37
N LYS A 44 7.34 -1.49 8.17
CA LYS A 44 5.88 -1.48 8.01
C LYS A 44 5.31 -0.07 8.12
N ALA A 45 5.75 0.68 9.15
CA ALA A 45 5.21 2.01 9.45
C ALA A 45 5.59 3.02 8.38
N GLY A 46 6.84 3.02 7.93
CA GLY A 46 7.30 3.90 6.85
C GLY A 46 6.67 3.53 5.50
N THR A 47 6.45 2.25 5.22
CA THR A 47 5.71 1.84 4.02
C THR A 47 4.27 2.39 4.04
N LEU A 48 3.55 2.26 5.15
CA LEU A 48 2.20 2.81 5.28
C LEU A 48 2.17 4.35 5.21
N ALA A 49 3.17 5.02 5.78
CA ALA A 49 3.31 6.47 5.68
C ALA A 49 3.54 6.92 4.24
N ARG A 50 4.38 6.22 3.49
CA ARG A 50 4.61 6.48 2.06
C ARG A 50 3.33 6.30 1.24
N ILE A 51 2.57 5.23 1.47
CA ILE A 51 1.28 5.03 0.78
C ILE A 51 0.32 6.20 1.01
N ARG A 52 0.17 6.66 2.27
CA ARG A 52 -0.68 7.82 2.58
C ARG A 52 -0.20 9.08 1.86
N LYS A 53 1.10 9.38 1.97
CA LYS A 53 1.71 10.54 1.32
C LYS A 53 1.53 10.50 -0.21
N THR A 54 1.76 9.35 -0.84
CA THR A 54 1.59 9.17 -2.28
C THR A 54 0.14 9.36 -2.71
N LEU A 55 -0.84 8.87 -1.94
CA LEU A 55 -2.26 9.14 -2.20
C LEU A 55 -2.59 10.63 -2.05
N GLU A 56 -2.06 11.31 -1.03
CA GLU A 56 -2.23 12.76 -0.84
C GLU A 56 -1.64 13.56 -2.01
N GLU A 57 -0.41 13.24 -2.44
CA GLU A 57 0.26 13.87 -3.59
C GLU A 57 -0.52 13.65 -4.90
N ARG A 58 -1.17 12.49 -5.05
CA ARG A 58 -2.05 12.16 -6.18
C ARG A 58 -3.46 12.76 -6.04
N ASN A 59 -3.74 13.46 -4.94
CA ASN A 59 -5.07 13.91 -4.55
C ASN A 59 -6.12 12.78 -4.65
N SER A 60 -5.79 11.63 -4.07
CA SER A 60 -6.42 10.34 -4.34
C SER A 60 -6.80 9.59 -3.05
N TRP A 61 -7.69 8.59 -3.18
CA TRP A 61 -8.18 7.75 -2.08
C TRP A 61 -8.70 6.42 -2.61
N GLN A 62 -9.01 5.48 -1.71
CA GLN A 62 -9.57 4.18 -2.09
C GLN A 62 -10.88 4.36 -2.88
N GLY A 63 -10.95 3.73 -4.03
CA GLY A 63 -12.14 3.75 -4.89
C GLY A 63 -12.35 5.02 -5.70
N LYS A 64 -11.40 5.97 -5.71
CA LYS A 64 -11.50 7.19 -6.55
C LYS A 64 -11.75 6.88 -8.04
N TYR A 65 -11.20 5.79 -8.55
CA TYR A 65 -11.37 5.34 -9.93
C TYR A 65 -12.20 4.06 -10.05
N CYS A 66 -12.86 3.63 -8.97
CA CYS A 66 -13.73 2.46 -9.02
C CYS A 66 -15.02 2.81 -9.77
N ARG A 67 -15.33 2.03 -10.81
CA ARG A 67 -16.47 2.32 -11.71
C ARG A 67 -17.79 1.68 -11.26
N TYR A 68 -17.74 0.76 -10.31
CA TYR A 68 -18.89 0.00 -9.83
C TYR A 68 -18.74 -0.23 -8.31
N PRO A 69 -19.84 -0.20 -7.54
CA PRO A 69 -19.83 -0.61 -6.14
C PRO A 69 -19.53 -2.11 -6.01
#